data_AF-A0A181Z6Y6-F1
#
_entry.id   AF-A0A181Z6Y6-F1
#
_cell.length_a   1.000
_cell.length_b   1.000
_cell.length_c   1.000
_cell.angle_alpha   90.00
_cell.angle_beta   90.00
_cell.angle_gamma   90.00
#
_symmetry.space_group_name_H-M   'P 1'
#
loop_
_entity.id
_entity.type
_entity.pdbx_description
1 polymer ?
#
loop_
_entity_poly.entity_id
_entity_poly.type
_entity_poly.pdbx_seq_one_letter_code
_entity_poly.pdbx_strand_id
1 'polypeptide(L)'
;MSTTSDVALAVTCHDPLGRFAPGIEDAGRSLSEVFGALAVNATAETHPATIDALRALNLPTSFGEHGAGTVGIGTARQDALALGVGSGLARVFYSDLDHVLRWLSTARDEVERCLAERDHDLLVVGRSAAAMAEAPERLRRTEELVNHVYGLANGLEGRWDLMIAMRLMNRATAQTIVTHSRETSIASDVTWPMLVAARGGTVGAFHGDAIRFRARDDFGQDVDRRDGDPREWHQRMVTATAHVTAIVEFDRT
;
A
#
# COMPACT_ATOMS: atom_id res chain seq x y z
N MET A 1 5.33 9.46 -28.34
CA MET A 1 6.45 8.70 -27.73
C MET A 1 6.09 8.58 -26.27
N SER A 2 5.76 7.38 -25.78
CA SER A 2 5.44 7.20 -24.37
C SER A 2 6.71 7.42 -23.57
N THR A 3 6.74 8.42 -22.70
CA THR A 3 7.83 8.62 -21.75
C THR A 3 7.74 7.49 -20.73
N THR A 4 8.74 6.61 -20.69
CA THR A 4 8.81 5.56 -19.66
C THR A 4 8.71 6.22 -18.28
N SER A 5 7.74 5.78 -17.48
CA SER A 5 7.53 6.28 -16.11
C SER A 5 8.77 6.05 -15.25
N ASP A 6 9.10 7.02 -14.40
CA ASP A 6 10.24 6.97 -13.46
C ASP A 6 9.90 6.30 -12.12
N VAL A 7 8.74 5.64 -12.05
CA VAL A 7 8.18 5.01 -10.85
C VAL A 7 8.14 3.48 -11.00
N ALA A 8 8.71 2.77 -10.04
CA ALA A 8 8.52 1.33 -9.87
C ALA A 8 7.28 1.06 -8.99
N LEU A 9 6.40 0.17 -9.42
CA LEU A 9 5.33 -0.35 -8.58
C LEU A 9 5.87 -1.52 -7.74
N ALA A 10 5.84 -1.41 -6.42
CA ALA A 10 6.17 -2.47 -5.48
C ALA A 10 4.88 -2.99 -4.82
N VAL A 11 4.64 -4.30 -4.91
CA VAL A 11 3.43 -4.91 -4.37
C VAL A 11 3.71 -6.15 -3.54
N THR A 12 2.92 -6.34 -2.50
CA THR A 12 2.72 -7.68 -1.90
C THR A 12 1.57 -8.38 -2.59
N CYS A 13 1.69 -9.70 -2.78
CA CYS A 13 0.68 -10.52 -3.43
C CYS A 13 0.45 -11.81 -2.63
N HIS A 14 -0.75 -11.98 -2.09
CA HIS A 14 -1.23 -13.24 -1.56
C HIS A 14 -2.61 -13.51 -2.16
N ASP A 15 -2.67 -14.31 -3.20
CA ASP A 15 -3.93 -14.63 -3.91
C ASP A 15 -4.05 -16.13 -4.17
N PRO A 16 -4.40 -16.92 -3.14
CA PRO A 16 -4.46 -18.38 -3.26
C PRO A 16 -5.61 -18.87 -4.16
N LEU A 17 -6.54 -17.99 -4.52
CA LEU A 17 -7.71 -18.33 -5.33
C LEU A 17 -7.61 -17.85 -6.78
N GLY A 18 -6.52 -17.17 -7.16
CA GLY A 18 -6.32 -16.69 -8.52
C GLY A 18 -7.28 -15.57 -8.94
N ARG A 19 -7.84 -14.84 -7.97
CA ARG A 19 -8.87 -13.81 -8.23
C ARG A 19 -8.30 -12.55 -8.84
N PHE A 20 -7.00 -12.31 -8.69
CA PHE A 20 -6.35 -11.13 -9.24
C PHE A 20 -6.05 -11.26 -10.73
N ALA A 21 -5.92 -12.49 -11.27
CA ALA A 21 -5.53 -12.70 -12.66
C ALA A 21 -6.36 -11.89 -13.67
N PRO A 22 -7.72 -11.91 -13.65
CA PRO A 22 -8.51 -11.09 -14.58
C PRO A 22 -8.26 -9.58 -14.41
N GLY A 23 -8.13 -9.11 -13.17
CA GLY A 23 -7.86 -7.71 -12.89
C GLY A 23 -6.48 -7.25 -13.39
N ILE A 24 -5.48 -8.14 -13.35
CA ILE A 24 -4.14 -7.89 -13.89
C ILE A 24 -4.18 -7.82 -15.41
N GLU A 25 -4.89 -8.75 -16.06
CA GLU A 25 -5.07 -8.78 -17.52
C GLU A 25 -5.77 -7.51 -18.01
N ASP A 26 -6.89 -7.13 -17.36
CA ASP A 26 -7.65 -5.92 -17.67
C ASP A 26 -6.83 -4.64 -17.47
N ALA A 27 -6.05 -4.57 -16.39
CA ALA A 27 -5.22 -3.42 -16.06
C ALA A 27 -3.88 -3.38 -16.82
N GLY A 28 -3.52 -4.43 -17.57
CA GLY A 28 -2.14 -4.66 -18.02
C GLY A 28 -1.56 -3.53 -18.87
N ARG A 29 -2.36 -2.95 -19.77
CA ARG A 29 -1.96 -1.76 -20.54
C ARG A 29 -1.73 -0.55 -19.64
N SER A 30 -2.68 -0.25 -18.76
CA SER A 30 -2.58 0.89 -17.84
C SER A 30 -1.37 0.74 -16.91
N LEU A 31 -1.11 -0.46 -16.38
CA LEU A 31 0.07 -0.74 -15.57
C LEU A 31 1.37 -0.44 -16.31
N SER A 32 1.49 -0.89 -17.56
CA SER A 32 2.69 -0.71 -18.38
C SER A 32 2.89 0.73 -18.87
N GLU A 33 1.82 1.52 -18.94
CA GLU A 33 1.87 2.94 -19.30
C GLU A 33 2.14 3.85 -18.10
N VAL A 34 1.67 3.47 -16.90
CA VAL A 34 1.77 4.28 -15.68
C VAL A 34 3.06 4.00 -14.89
N PHE A 35 3.58 2.77 -14.94
CA PHE A 35 4.77 2.36 -14.21
C PHE A 35 5.91 1.95 -15.15
N GLY A 36 7.15 2.16 -14.71
CA GLY A 36 8.36 1.80 -15.47
C GLY A 36 8.91 0.41 -15.12
N ALA A 37 8.55 -0.12 -13.95
CA ALA A 37 8.89 -1.47 -13.50
C ALA A 37 7.86 -1.99 -12.48
N LEU A 38 7.82 -3.31 -12.30
CA LEU A 38 7.02 -4.00 -11.30
C LEU A 38 7.92 -4.85 -10.40
N ALA A 39 7.70 -4.76 -9.10
CA ALA A 39 8.34 -5.55 -8.07
C ALA A 39 7.25 -6.27 -7.28
N VAL A 40 7.24 -7.59 -7.33
CA VAL A 40 6.23 -8.42 -6.67
C VAL A 40 6.90 -9.25 -5.60
N ASN A 41 6.48 -9.08 -4.35
CA ASN A 41 6.75 -10.07 -3.31
C ASN A 41 5.49 -10.93 -3.12
N ALA A 42 5.52 -12.15 -3.64
CA ALA A 42 4.39 -13.06 -3.61
C ALA A 42 4.53 -14.07 -2.47
N THR A 43 3.40 -14.55 -1.94
CA THR A 43 3.44 -15.78 -1.14
C THR A 43 3.49 -17.00 -2.04
N ALA A 44 4.13 -18.08 -1.61
CA ALA A 44 4.21 -19.37 -2.32
C ALA A 44 2.83 -19.99 -2.60
N GLU A 45 1.81 -19.58 -1.85
CA GLU A 45 0.42 -19.97 -2.02
C GLU A 45 -0.30 -19.15 -3.10
N THR A 46 0.33 -18.12 -3.66
CA THR A 46 -0.28 -17.34 -4.75
C THR A 46 -0.54 -18.24 -5.95
N HIS A 47 -1.77 -18.19 -6.46
CA HIS A 47 -2.21 -19.07 -7.51
C HIS A 47 -1.39 -18.87 -8.80
N PRO A 48 -1.00 -19.94 -9.52
CA PRO A 48 -0.19 -19.83 -10.73
C PRO A 48 -0.75 -18.87 -11.78
N ALA A 49 -2.08 -18.86 -11.98
CA ALA A 49 -2.71 -17.93 -12.93
C ALA A 49 -2.43 -16.45 -12.61
N THR A 50 -2.36 -16.08 -11.33
CA THR A 50 -2.01 -14.71 -10.91
C THR A 50 -0.54 -14.41 -11.20
N ILE A 51 0.35 -15.36 -10.93
CA ILE A 51 1.79 -15.23 -11.27
C ILE A 51 2.00 -15.12 -12.78
N ASP A 52 1.31 -15.95 -13.57
CA ASP A 52 1.41 -15.95 -15.03
C ASP A 52 0.88 -14.63 -15.62
N ALA A 53 -0.24 -14.10 -15.10
CA ALA A 53 -0.76 -12.79 -15.50
C ALA A 53 0.24 -11.66 -15.20
N LEU A 54 0.89 -11.68 -14.02
CA LEU A 54 1.93 -10.68 -13.68
C LEU A 54 3.16 -10.80 -14.59
N ARG A 55 3.58 -12.02 -14.94
CA ARG A 55 4.72 -12.27 -15.85
C ARG A 55 4.41 -11.90 -17.30
N ALA A 56 3.15 -11.94 -17.70
CA ALA A 56 2.71 -11.60 -19.04
C ALA A 56 2.64 -10.08 -19.29
N LEU A 57 2.77 -9.25 -18.25
CA LEU A 57 2.80 -7.80 -18.38
C LEU A 57 4.01 -7.35 -19.21
N ASN A 58 3.81 -6.36 -20.07
CA ASN A 58 4.88 -5.75 -20.87
C ASN A 58 5.66 -4.71 -20.05
N LEU A 59 6.19 -5.15 -18.91
CA LEU A 59 6.84 -4.32 -17.91
C LEU A 59 8.00 -5.11 -17.27
N PRO A 60 9.20 -4.51 -17.10
CA PRO A 60 10.28 -5.16 -16.37
C PRO A 60 9.80 -5.57 -14.98
N THR A 61 9.82 -6.88 -14.69
CA THR A 61 9.22 -7.43 -13.48
C THR A 61 10.24 -8.23 -12.67
N SER A 62 10.34 -7.94 -11.37
CA SER A 62 11.14 -8.67 -10.40
C SER A 62 10.25 -9.39 -9.39
N PHE A 63 10.62 -10.61 -9.01
CA PHE A 63 9.86 -11.44 -8.08
C PHE A 63 10.68 -11.82 -6.86
N GLY A 64 10.07 -11.70 -5.69
CA GLY A 64 10.43 -12.37 -4.44
C GLY A 64 9.30 -13.33 -4.06
N GLU A 65 9.65 -14.36 -3.29
CA GLU A 65 8.68 -15.33 -2.77
C GLU A 65 8.98 -15.70 -1.32
N HIS A 66 7.93 -15.88 -0.53
CA HIS A 66 8.00 -16.45 0.82
C HIS A 66 6.76 -17.30 1.13
N GLY A 67 6.78 -18.13 2.17
CA GLY A 67 5.57 -18.87 2.57
C GLY A 67 4.53 -17.98 3.26
N ALA A 68 3.24 -18.34 3.20
CA ALA A 68 2.20 -17.60 3.92
C ALA A 68 2.44 -17.70 5.43
N GLY A 69 2.40 -16.54 6.10
CA GLY A 69 2.62 -16.45 7.53
C GLY A 69 4.05 -16.77 8.01
N THR A 70 5.00 -17.04 7.11
CA THR A 70 6.40 -17.30 7.50
C THR A 70 7.16 -16.02 7.86
N VAL A 71 6.70 -14.88 7.33
CA VAL A 71 7.20 -13.55 7.69
C VAL A 71 6.01 -12.66 8.04
N GLY A 72 6.26 -11.66 8.89
CA GLY A 72 5.25 -10.64 9.18
C GLY A 72 5.00 -9.76 7.95
N ILE A 73 3.79 -9.21 7.83
CA ILE A 73 3.41 -8.39 6.67
C ILE A 73 4.35 -7.18 6.49
N GLY A 74 4.83 -6.54 7.56
CA GLY A 74 5.80 -5.45 7.47
C GLY A 74 7.10 -5.87 6.79
N THR A 75 7.60 -7.08 7.09
CA THR A 75 8.76 -7.67 6.39
C THR A 75 8.43 -7.93 4.92
N ALA A 76 7.29 -8.55 4.61
CA ALA A 76 6.89 -8.80 3.22
C ALA A 76 6.79 -7.50 2.40
N ARG A 77 6.33 -6.41 3.02
CA ARG A 77 6.28 -5.07 2.42
C ARG A 77 7.67 -4.47 2.20
N GLN A 78 8.57 -4.63 3.16
CA GLN A 78 9.97 -4.22 3.01
C GLN A 78 10.68 -4.98 1.89
N ASP A 79 10.44 -6.29 1.76
CA ASP A 79 11.00 -7.12 0.69
C ASP A 79 10.48 -6.66 -0.69
N ALA A 80 9.18 -6.38 -0.81
CA ALA A 80 8.62 -5.78 -2.03
C ALA A 80 9.27 -4.42 -2.34
N LEU A 81 9.48 -3.59 -1.32
CA LEU A 81 10.12 -2.29 -1.45
C LEU A 81 11.59 -2.43 -1.89
N ALA A 82 12.32 -3.41 -1.36
CA ALA A 82 13.70 -3.70 -1.73
C ALA A 82 13.83 -4.12 -3.19
N LEU A 83 12.92 -4.98 -3.68
CA LEU A 83 12.80 -5.30 -5.10
C LEU A 83 12.51 -4.05 -5.94
N GLY A 84 11.61 -3.18 -5.47
CA GLY A 84 11.28 -1.91 -6.12
C GLY A 84 12.49 -0.97 -6.22
N VAL A 85 13.27 -0.85 -5.15
CA VAL A 85 14.54 -0.09 -5.15
C VAL A 85 15.55 -0.70 -6.12
N GLY A 86 15.62 -2.03 -6.21
CA GLY A 86 16.49 -2.78 -7.14
C GLY A 86 16.23 -2.50 -8.62
N SER A 87 15.05 -1.97 -8.99
CA SER A 87 14.76 -1.55 -10.37
C SER A 87 15.61 -0.37 -10.85
N GLY A 88 16.18 0.42 -9.93
CA GLY A 88 16.98 1.61 -10.25
C GLY A 88 16.17 2.85 -10.63
N LEU A 89 14.83 2.77 -10.65
CA LEU A 89 13.96 3.91 -10.96
C LEU A 89 14.04 5.01 -9.88
N ALA A 90 13.61 6.23 -10.22
CA ALA A 90 13.77 7.39 -9.36
C ALA A 90 12.87 7.33 -8.13
N ARG A 91 11.70 6.68 -8.27
CA ARG A 91 10.67 6.57 -7.23
C ARG A 91 10.13 5.15 -7.14
N VAL A 92 9.58 4.83 -5.98
CA VAL A 92 8.90 3.57 -5.72
C VAL A 92 7.52 3.87 -5.16
N PHE A 93 6.49 3.28 -5.76
CA PHE A 93 5.13 3.30 -5.27
C PHE A 93 4.81 1.94 -4.65
N TYR A 94 4.63 1.89 -3.33
CA TYR A 94 4.19 0.68 -2.65
C TYR A 94 2.66 0.62 -2.57
N SER A 95 2.06 -0.54 -2.82
CA SER A 95 0.65 -0.83 -2.59
C SER A 95 0.41 -2.33 -2.36
N ASP A 96 -0.69 -2.70 -1.71
CA ASP A 96 -1.25 -4.05 -1.90
C ASP A 96 -1.81 -4.13 -3.34
N LEU A 97 -1.68 -5.29 -4.00
CA LEU A 97 -1.94 -5.40 -5.45
C LEU A 97 -3.40 -5.05 -5.82
N ASP A 98 -4.37 -5.47 -5.02
CA ASP A 98 -5.79 -5.21 -5.28
C ASP A 98 -6.17 -3.73 -5.18
N HIS A 99 -5.52 -2.97 -4.29
CA HIS A 99 -5.75 -1.53 -4.16
C HIS A 99 -5.33 -0.78 -5.43
N VAL A 100 -4.12 -1.04 -5.95
CA VAL A 100 -3.63 -0.36 -7.16
C VAL A 100 -4.38 -0.81 -8.40
N LEU A 101 -4.73 -2.10 -8.53
CA LEU A 101 -5.54 -2.59 -9.67
C LEU A 101 -6.91 -1.91 -9.71
N ARG A 102 -7.57 -1.78 -8.57
CA ARG A 102 -8.87 -1.11 -8.49
C ARG A 102 -8.77 0.38 -8.76
N TRP A 103 -7.75 1.04 -8.22
CA TRP A 103 -7.60 2.49 -8.41
C TRP A 103 -7.30 2.85 -9.86
N LEU A 104 -6.44 2.07 -10.53
CA LEU A 104 -6.17 2.22 -11.95
C LEU A 104 -7.38 1.97 -12.83
N SER A 105 -8.23 0.99 -12.48
CA SER A 105 -9.40 0.66 -13.30
C SER A 105 -10.53 1.68 -13.17
N THR A 106 -10.58 2.45 -12.08
CA THR A 106 -11.63 3.45 -11.83
C THR A 106 -11.20 4.89 -12.10
N ALA A 107 -9.95 5.25 -11.86
CA ALA A 107 -9.47 6.63 -11.96
C ALA A 107 -7.96 6.71 -12.25
N ARG A 108 -7.57 6.28 -13.44
CA ARG A 108 -6.18 6.36 -13.89
C ARG A 108 -5.58 7.77 -13.82
N ASP A 109 -6.35 8.79 -14.16
CA ASP A 109 -5.92 10.19 -14.09
C ASP A 109 -5.56 10.62 -12.66
N GLU A 110 -6.30 10.11 -11.67
CA GLU A 110 -5.99 10.34 -10.26
C GLU A 110 -4.70 9.63 -9.82
N VAL A 111 -4.47 8.41 -10.31
CA VAL A 111 -3.19 7.70 -10.12
C VAL A 111 -2.04 8.52 -10.71
N GLU A 112 -2.17 8.99 -11.94
CA GLU A 112 -1.12 9.78 -12.62
C GLU A 112 -0.85 11.10 -11.88
N ARG A 113 -1.87 11.79 -11.36
CA ARG A 113 -1.69 12.98 -10.50
C ARG A 113 -0.92 12.64 -9.23
N CYS A 114 -1.30 11.57 -8.53
CA CYS A 114 -0.57 11.13 -7.34
C CYS A 114 0.89 10.80 -7.66
N LEU A 115 1.14 10.10 -8.77
CA LEU A 115 2.48 9.72 -9.19
C LEU A 115 3.31 10.88 -9.73
N ALA A 116 2.69 12.02 -10.05
CA ALA A 116 3.36 13.25 -10.45
C ALA A 116 3.84 14.10 -9.27
N GLU A 117 3.39 13.82 -8.03
CA GLU A 117 3.79 14.57 -6.85
C GLU A 117 5.30 14.47 -6.55
N ARG A 118 5.94 15.60 -6.28
CA ARG A 118 7.40 15.70 -6.09
C ARG A 118 7.81 16.37 -4.77
N ASP A 119 6.89 16.99 -4.07
CA ASP A 119 7.17 17.91 -2.95
C ASP A 119 7.66 17.22 -1.67
N HIS A 120 7.46 15.91 -1.58
CA HIS A 120 7.80 15.12 -0.41
C HIS A 120 8.67 13.91 -0.74
N ASP A 121 9.50 13.53 0.23
CA ASP A 121 10.33 12.34 0.17
C ASP A 121 9.50 11.05 0.32
N LEU A 122 8.42 11.12 1.11
CA LEU A 122 7.37 10.12 1.22
C LEU A 122 5.99 10.78 1.21
N LEU A 123 5.08 10.25 0.41
CA LEU A 123 3.65 10.56 0.45
C LEU A 123 2.87 9.37 1.00
N VAL A 124 2.08 9.63 2.03
CA VAL A 124 1.00 8.74 2.46
C VAL A 124 -0.15 8.91 1.48
N VAL A 125 -0.49 7.86 0.74
CA VAL A 125 -1.55 7.90 -0.27
C VAL A 125 -2.78 7.23 0.33
N GLY A 126 -3.82 8.02 0.56
CA GLY A 126 -4.98 7.61 1.32
C GLY A 126 -6.29 8.03 0.67
N ARG A 127 -7.41 7.54 1.19
CA ARG A 127 -8.74 7.96 0.78
C ARG A 127 -8.99 9.42 1.16
N SER A 128 -9.77 10.10 0.33
CA SER A 128 -10.41 11.36 0.72
C SER A 128 -11.47 11.13 1.80
N ALA A 129 -11.96 12.22 2.39
CA ALA A 129 -13.04 12.14 3.38
C ALA A 129 -14.32 11.51 2.78
N ALA A 130 -14.63 11.79 1.51
CA ALA A 130 -15.77 11.21 0.82
C ALA A 130 -15.57 9.70 0.59
N ALA A 131 -14.41 9.31 0.07
CA ALA A 131 -14.06 7.90 -0.15
C ALA A 131 -13.99 7.08 1.16
N MET A 132 -13.53 7.69 2.26
CA MET A 132 -13.53 7.09 3.59
C MET A 132 -14.95 6.93 4.15
N ALA A 133 -15.87 7.87 3.87
CA ALA A 133 -17.26 7.77 4.32
C ALA A 133 -18.02 6.60 3.67
N GLU A 134 -17.62 6.17 2.47
CA GLU A 134 -18.16 5.00 1.78
C GLU A 134 -17.58 3.67 2.28
N ALA A 135 -16.53 3.70 3.11
CA ALA A 135 -15.94 2.48 3.64
C ALA A 135 -16.88 1.81 4.66
N PRO A 136 -16.85 0.46 4.77
CA PRO A 136 -17.53 -0.26 5.83
C PRO A 136 -17.28 0.35 7.21
N GLU A 137 -18.33 0.38 8.04
CA GLU A 137 -18.34 1.15 9.28
C GLU A 137 -17.21 0.74 10.22
N ARG A 138 -16.96 -0.57 10.34
CA ARG A 138 -15.88 -1.08 11.20
C ARG A 138 -14.51 -0.59 10.78
N LEU A 139 -14.27 -0.44 9.48
CA LEU A 139 -12.99 0.02 8.95
C LEU A 139 -12.86 1.52 9.20
N ARG A 140 -13.87 2.28 8.76
CA ARG A 140 -13.91 3.73 8.92
C ARG A 140 -13.67 4.14 10.37
N ARG A 141 -14.42 3.58 11.33
CA ARG A 141 -14.29 3.96 12.75
C ARG A 141 -12.93 3.58 13.35
N THR A 142 -12.38 2.41 12.99
CA THR A 142 -11.08 2.00 13.52
C THR A 142 -9.93 2.81 12.92
N GLU A 143 -10.02 3.13 11.63
CA GLU A 143 -9.01 3.92 10.93
C GLU A 143 -9.06 5.39 11.33
N GLU A 144 -10.24 5.97 11.53
CA GLU A 144 -10.40 7.33 12.08
C GLU A 144 -9.69 7.49 13.43
N LEU A 145 -9.72 6.47 14.29
CA LEU A 145 -9.03 6.49 15.57
C LEU A 145 -7.50 6.45 15.39
N VAL A 146 -6.99 5.53 14.56
CA VAL A 146 -5.55 5.44 14.25
C VAL A 146 -5.04 6.73 13.62
N ASN A 147 -5.75 7.24 12.62
CA ASN A 147 -5.43 8.49 11.91
C ASN A 147 -5.43 9.69 12.88
N HIS A 148 -6.33 9.71 13.87
CA HIS A 148 -6.36 10.75 14.89
C HIS A 148 -5.13 10.67 15.82
N VAL A 149 -4.82 9.49 16.35
CA VAL A 149 -3.66 9.30 17.23
C VAL A 149 -2.35 9.62 16.50
N TYR A 150 -2.23 9.19 15.23
CA TYR A 150 -1.09 9.54 14.39
C TYR A 150 -0.91 11.04 14.24
N GLY A 151 -2.01 11.78 13.98
CA GLY A 151 -1.99 13.23 13.86
C GLY A 151 -1.54 13.92 15.16
N LEU A 152 -2.03 13.46 16.32
CA LEU A 152 -1.60 13.97 17.62
C LEU A 152 -0.12 13.74 17.87
N ALA A 153 0.39 12.53 17.61
CA ALA A 153 1.78 12.17 17.86
C ALA A 153 2.78 12.89 16.95
N ASN A 154 2.33 13.32 15.76
CA ASN A 154 3.18 13.96 14.75
C ASN A 154 2.87 15.45 14.54
N GLY A 155 1.99 16.04 15.36
CA GLY A 155 1.69 17.48 15.31
C GLY A 155 1.01 17.91 14.01
N LEU A 156 0.19 17.05 13.40
CA LEU A 156 -0.50 17.37 12.16
C LEU A 156 -1.76 18.20 12.44
N GLU A 157 -2.01 19.20 11.58
CA GLU A 157 -3.26 19.97 11.60
C GLU A 157 -4.48 19.16 11.14
N GLY A 158 -4.24 18.09 10.36
CA GLY A 158 -5.26 17.22 9.77
C GLY A 158 -5.02 15.73 10.05
N ARG A 159 -5.89 14.89 9.48
CA ARG A 159 -5.80 13.43 9.56
C ARG A 159 -5.40 12.85 8.21
N TRP A 160 -4.39 11.99 8.20
CA TRP A 160 -4.01 11.22 7.01
C TRP A 160 -4.63 9.84 7.07
N ASP A 161 -5.02 9.28 5.91
CA ASP A 161 -5.51 7.90 5.83
C ASP A 161 -4.33 6.94 5.60
N LEU A 162 -3.94 6.23 6.66
CA LEU A 162 -2.67 5.49 6.74
C LEU A 162 -2.81 4.01 6.35
N MET A 163 -3.96 3.42 6.68
CA MET A 163 -4.14 1.96 6.73
C MET A 163 -4.57 1.31 5.40
N ILE A 164 -4.80 2.10 4.34
CA ILE A 164 -4.92 1.56 2.96
C ILE A 164 -3.54 1.19 2.38
N ALA A 165 -2.50 1.54 3.12
CA ALA A 165 -1.15 1.09 2.89
C ALA A 165 -0.50 1.45 1.55
N MET A 166 -0.88 2.57 0.94
CA MET A 166 -0.27 3.05 -0.30
C MET A 166 0.71 4.19 -0.03
N ARG A 167 1.88 4.16 -0.69
CA ARG A 167 2.94 5.15 -0.48
C ARG A 167 3.69 5.44 -1.76
N LEU A 168 3.93 6.72 -2.05
CA LEU A 168 4.91 7.13 -3.05
C LEU A 168 6.17 7.61 -2.35
N MET A 169 7.33 7.11 -2.75
CA MET A 169 8.61 7.48 -2.15
C MET A 169 9.65 7.77 -3.22
N ASN A 170 10.56 8.70 -2.94
CA ASN A 170 11.80 8.73 -3.69
C ASN A 170 12.65 7.49 -3.34
N ARG A 171 13.58 7.11 -4.22
CA ARG A 171 14.41 5.91 -4.04
C ARG A 171 15.27 5.94 -2.77
N ALA A 172 15.82 7.09 -2.38
CA ALA A 172 16.66 7.18 -1.18
C ALA A 172 15.85 6.95 0.11
N THR A 173 14.62 7.42 0.13
CA THR A 173 13.66 7.21 1.22
C THR A 173 13.19 5.76 1.29
N ALA A 174 12.87 5.16 0.15
CA ALA A 174 12.55 3.74 0.08
C ALA A 174 13.72 2.88 0.59
N GLN A 175 14.96 3.20 0.19
CA GLN A 175 16.16 2.52 0.70
C GLN A 175 16.34 2.73 2.21
N THR A 176 16.05 3.92 2.72
CA THR A 176 16.11 4.20 4.16
C THR A 176 15.17 3.30 4.94
N ILE A 177 13.94 3.10 4.46
CA ILE A 177 12.97 2.19 5.06
C ILE A 177 13.48 0.75 5.02
N VAL A 178 13.93 0.27 3.86
CA VAL A 178 14.49 -1.10 3.70
C VAL A 178 15.65 -1.34 4.67
N THR A 179 16.52 -0.35 4.89
CA THR A 179 17.70 -0.52 5.74
C THR A 179 17.42 -0.37 7.24
N HIS A 180 16.48 0.47 7.64
CA HIS A 180 16.35 0.88 9.04
C HIS A 180 15.02 0.49 9.69
N SER A 181 13.98 0.17 8.92
CA SER A 181 12.68 -0.19 9.51
C SER A 181 12.79 -1.56 10.19
N ARG A 182 12.37 -1.61 11.46
CA ARG A 182 12.30 -2.85 12.26
C ARG A 182 10.88 -3.39 12.40
N GLU A 183 9.91 -2.68 11.82
CA GLU A 183 8.50 -3.01 11.95
C GLU A 183 8.14 -4.17 11.02
N THR A 184 7.89 -5.34 11.61
CA THR A 184 7.55 -6.57 10.88
C THR A 184 6.03 -6.78 10.77
N SER A 185 5.22 -5.98 11.44
CA SER A 185 3.76 -6.10 11.46
C SER A 185 3.06 -5.13 10.50
N ILE A 186 1.73 -5.13 10.56
CA ILE A 186 0.87 -4.22 9.81
C ILE A 186 1.11 -2.76 10.18
N ALA A 187 1.65 -2.49 11.38
CA ALA A 187 1.98 -1.14 11.83
C ALA A 187 3.10 -0.46 11.01
N SER A 188 3.68 -1.15 10.03
CA SER A 188 4.45 -0.51 8.94
C SER A 188 3.70 0.66 8.31
N ASP A 189 2.36 0.65 8.38
CA ASP A 189 1.50 1.72 7.90
C ASP A 189 1.75 3.09 8.54
N VAL A 190 2.19 3.08 9.79
CA VAL A 190 2.42 4.30 10.59
C VAL A 190 3.90 4.49 10.89
N THR A 191 4.67 3.41 11.04
CA THR A 191 6.10 3.53 11.39
C THR A 191 6.97 3.97 10.23
N TRP A 192 6.62 3.66 8.97
CA TRP A 192 7.39 4.11 7.82
C TRP A 192 7.44 5.63 7.68
N PRO A 193 6.31 6.36 7.63
CA PRO A 193 6.36 7.82 7.57
C PRO A 193 7.04 8.43 8.82
N MET A 194 6.85 7.85 10.00
CA MET A 194 7.54 8.32 11.23
C MET A 194 9.06 8.12 11.15
N LEU A 195 9.52 7.00 10.63
CA LEU A 195 10.94 6.72 10.39
C LEU A 195 11.56 7.72 9.42
N VAL A 196 10.86 8.02 8.33
CA VAL A 196 11.33 9.02 7.35
C VAL A 196 11.44 10.40 8.00
N ALA A 197 10.43 10.83 8.74
CA ALA A 197 10.44 12.10 9.45
C ALA A 197 11.56 12.16 10.52
N ALA A 198 11.74 11.10 11.31
CA ALA A 198 12.78 11.02 12.33
C ALA A 198 14.21 11.11 11.74
N ARG A 199 14.37 10.72 10.48
CA ARG A 199 15.64 10.81 9.75
C ARG A 199 15.77 12.07 8.90
N GLY A 200 14.91 13.06 9.13
CA GLY A 200 14.96 14.38 8.47
C GLY A 200 14.35 14.43 7.07
N GLY A 201 13.67 13.37 6.63
CA GLY A 201 12.92 13.37 5.38
C GLY A 201 11.58 14.09 5.50
N THR A 202 11.10 14.62 4.38
CA THR A 202 9.80 15.28 4.28
C THR A 202 8.69 14.27 4.03
N VAL A 203 7.60 14.39 4.77
CA VAL A 203 6.43 13.51 4.63
C VAL A 203 5.20 14.35 4.35
N GLY A 204 4.41 13.94 3.35
CA GLY A 204 3.14 14.55 3.00
C GLY A 204 2.03 13.52 2.81
N ALA A 205 0.88 13.98 2.35
CA ALA A 205 -0.26 13.11 2.05
C ALA A 205 -0.92 13.48 0.72
N PHE A 206 -1.42 12.46 0.03
CA PHE A 206 -2.29 12.58 -1.12
C PHE A 206 -3.63 11.91 -0.79
N HIS A 207 -4.74 12.58 -1.10
CA HIS A 207 -6.09 12.09 -0.84
C HIS A 207 -6.81 11.80 -2.16
N GLY A 208 -7.05 10.52 -2.43
CA GLY A 208 -7.75 10.07 -3.64
C GLY A 208 -9.24 9.84 -3.42
N ASP A 209 -10.06 10.35 -4.32
CA ASP A 209 -11.51 10.19 -4.34
C ASP A 209 -11.95 8.86 -4.94
N ALA A 210 -11.08 8.11 -5.63
CA ALA A 210 -11.38 6.82 -6.25
C ALA A 210 -10.75 5.62 -5.54
N ILE A 211 -9.93 5.86 -4.51
CA ILE A 211 -9.38 4.79 -3.66
C ILE A 211 -10.54 4.17 -2.87
N ARG A 212 -10.71 2.85 -2.96
CA ARG A 212 -11.81 2.13 -2.28
C ARG A 212 -11.30 0.88 -1.59
N PHE A 213 -11.65 0.74 -0.32
CA PHE A 213 -11.47 -0.52 0.38
C PHE A 213 -12.55 -1.53 -0.04
N ARG A 214 -12.13 -2.75 -0.34
CA ARG A 214 -12.93 -3.98 -0.26
C ARG A 214 -11.95 -5.04 0.23
N ALA A 215 -12.39 -6.03 1.02
CA ALA A 215 -11.45 -7.07 1.38
C ALA A 215 -11.00 -7.84 0.14
N ARG A 216 -9.79 -8.39 0.22
CA ARG A 216 -9.23 -9.25 -0.81
C ARG A 216 -10.19 -10.37 -1.24
N ASP A 217 -10.84 -11.01 -0.26
CA ASP A 217 -11.75 -12.12 -0.54
C ASP A 217 -13.05 -11.65 -1.24
N ASP A 218 -13.26 -10.34 -1.34
CA ASP A 218 -14.34 -9.69 -2.07
C ASP A 218 -13.83 -9.04 -3.38
N PHE A 219 -12.61 -9.34 -3.82
CA PHE A 219 -12.14 -8.86 -5.12
C PHE A 219 -13.05 -9.42 -6.24
N GLY A 220 -13.76 -8.51 -6.91
CA GLY A 220 -14.82 -8.85 -7.89
C GLY A 220 -16.24 -8.94 -7.32
N GLN A 221 -16.47 -8.63 -6.04
CA GLN A 221 -17.79 -8.61 -5.38
C GLN A 221 -18.15 -7.19 -4.91
N ASP A 222 -19.44 -6.86 -4.88
CA ASP A 222 -19.92 -5.49 -4.64
C ASP A 222 -20.25 -5.12 -3.18
N VAL A 223 -20.30 -6.07 -2.24
CA VAL A 223 -20.77 -5.77 -0.88
C VAL A 223 -19.94 -6.47 0.21
N ASP A 224 -19.34 -5.68 1.11
CA ASP A 224 -18.80 -6.15 2.39
C ASP A 224 -19.92 -6.18 3.44
N ARG A 225 -20.29 -7.38 3.94
CA ARG A 225 -21.41 -7.57 4.90
C ARG A 225 -20.97 -7.82 6.34
N ARG A 226 -19.72 -7.51 6.69
CA ARG A 226 -19.10 -7.89 7.97
C ARG A 226 -19.37 -6.94 9.12
N ASP A 227 -19.98 -5.78 8.89
CA ASP A 227 -20.23 -4.80 9.96
C ASP A 227 -21.18 -5.32 11.06
N GLY A 228 -22.00 -6.34 10.76
CA GLY A 228 -22.86 -7.01 11.73
C GLY A 228 -22.19 -8.10 12.59
N ASP A 229 -20.93 -8.46 12.33
CA ASP A 229 -20.22 -9.52 13.07
C ASP A 229 -19.28 -8.93 14.15
N PRO A 230 -19.55 -9.17 15.45
CA PRO A 230 -18.67 -8.71 16.54
C PRO A 230 -17.23 -9.22 16.46
N ARG A 231 -16.97 -10.36 15.83
CA ARG A 231 -15.61 -10.92 15.68
C ARG A 231 -14.76 -10.08 14.73
N GLU A 232 -15.39 -9.55 13.69
CA GLU A 232 -14.76 -8.64 12.73
C GLU A 232 -14.40 -7.31 13.40
N TRP A 233 -15.28 -6.79 14.26
CA TRP A 233 -14.96 -5.63 15.09
C TRP A 233 -13.80 -5.89 16.06
N HIS A 234 -13.81 -7.04 16.75
CA HIS A 234 -12.70 -7.41 17.63
C HIS A 234 -11.36 -7.45 16.87
N GLN A 235 -11.33 -8.08 15.69
CA GLN A 235 -10.11 -8.13 14.88
C GLN A 235 -9.64 -6.73 14.47
N ARG A 236 -10.56 -5.83 14.11
CA ARG A 236 -10.25 -4.44 13.80
C ARG A 236 -9.71 -3.67 15.00
N MET A 237 -10.19 -3.93 16.21
CA MET A 237 -9.63 -3.34 17.43
C MET A 237 -8.23 -3.87 17.72
N VAL A 238 -7.95 -5.16 17.49
CA VAL A 238 -6.59 -5.70 17.59
C VAL A 238 -5.65 -4.99 16.60
N THR A 239 -6.08 -4.82 15.35
CA THR A 239 -5.32 -4.07 14.34
C THR A 239 -5.09 -2.61 14.75
N ALA A 240 -6.12 -1.91 15.22
CA ALA A 240 -6.00 -0.52 15.65
C ALA A 240 -5.04 -0.36 16.84
N THR A 241 -5.13 -1.27 17.82
CA THR A 241 -4.19 -1.29 18.96
C THR A 241 -2.75 -1.48 18.49
N ALA A 242 -2.47 -2.40 17.56
CA ALA A 242 -1.12 -2.58 17.03
C ALA A 242 -0.55 -1.28 16.42
N HIS A 243 -1.36 -0.54 15.65
CA HIS A 243 -0.94 0.75 15.09
C HIS A 243 -0.75 1.81 16.17
N VAL A 244 -1.71 1.95 17.11
CA VAL A 244 -1.64 2.94 18.18
C VAL A 244 -0.43 2.70 19.08
N THR A 245 -0.16 1.45 19.45
CA THR A 245 1.05 1.05 20.19
C THR A 245 2.30 1.47 19.42
N ALA A 246 2.40 1.13 18.14
CA ALA A 246 3.55 1.49 17.32
C ALA A 246 3.74 3.00 17.17
N ILE A 247 2.66 3.80 17.14
CA ILE A 247 2.73 5.27 17.12
C ILE A 247 3.26 5.80 18.45
N VAL A 248 2.70 5.34 19.58
CA VAL A 248 3.01 5.88 20.91
C VAL A 248 4.41 5.47 21.36
N GLU A 249 4.83 4.25 21.03
CA GLU A 249 6.11 3.68 21.44
C GLU A 249 7.22 3.90 20.38
N PHE A 250 6.93 4.68 19.33
CA PHE A 250 7.90 4.92 18.27
C PHE A 250 9.17 5.60 18.78
N ASP A 251 10.29 4.89 18.71
CA ASP A 251 11.61 5.42 19.04
C ASP A 251 12.13 6.31 17.91
N ARG A 252 12.37 7.58 18.24
CA ARG A 252 12.88 8.58 17.29
C ARG A 252 14.41 8.65 17.24
N THR A 253 15.12 7.84 18.04
CA THR A 253 16.58 7.88 18.16
C THR A 253 17.33 7.12 17.06
#